data_AF-A0A6L3V3D6-F1
#
_entry.id   AF-A0A6L3V3D6-F1
#
_cell.length_a   1.000
_cell.length_b   1.000
_cell.length_c   1.000
_cell.angle_alpha   90.00
_cell.angle_beta   90.00
_cell.angle_gamma   90.00
#
_symmetry.space_group_name_H-M   'P 1'
#
loop_
_entity.id
_entity.type
_entity.pdbx_description
1 polymer ?
#
loop_
_entity_poly.entity_id
_entity_poly.type
_entity_poly.pdbx_seq_one_letter_code
_entity_poly.pdbx_strand_id
1 'polypeptide(L)'
;MLKGVKKMEREWMIEARKELGFSKSELAKEVKVVRSYITEIEKGNKSPSGKLALKLSRVLKVRMEKFFEEELEAEERELVNQ
;
A
#
# COMPACT_ATOMS: atom_id res chain seq x y z
N MET A 1 19.76 13.42 2.46
CA MET A 1 18.45 13.37 3.14
C MET A 1 17.44 14.05 2.25
N LEU A 2 16.64 13.32 1.48
CA LEU A 2 15.56 13.92 0.70
C LEU A 2 14.41 14.27 1.66
N LYS A 3 14.40 15.51 2.13
CA LYS A 3 13.27 16.07 2.89
C LYS A 3 12.11 16.32 1.92
N GLY A 4 11.03 15.55 2.07
CA GLY A 4 9.69 16.09 1.84
C GLY A 4 9.03 15.89 0.48
N VAL A 5 9.23 14.77 -0.21
CA VAL A 5 8.18 14.32 -1.13
C VAL A 5 7.06 13.75 -0.25
N LYS A 6 5.96 14.48 -0.11
CA LYS A 6 4.76 13.99 0.58
C LYS A 6 4.22 12.81 -0.23
N LYS A 7 4.59 11.59 0.17
CA LYS A 7 4.07 10.38 -0.45
C LYS A 7 2.55 10.39 -0.28
N MET A 8 1.82 10.30 -1.39
CA MET A 8 0.36 10.33 -1.34
C MET A 8 -0.16 9.07 -0.65
N GLU A 9 -1.24 9.22 0.09
CA GLU A 9 -1.93 8.06 0.65
C GLU A 9 -2.42 7.17 -0.50
N ARG A 10 -2.42 5.86 -0.28
CA ARG A 10 -2.99 4.86 -1.19
C ARG A 10 -4.50 4.91 -1.10
N GLU A 11 -5.10 5.97 -1.64
CA GLU A 11 -6.56 6.20 -1.63
C GLU A 11 -7.32 4.99 -2.18
N TRP A 12 -6.80 4.38 -3.25
CA TRP A 12 -7.36 3.17 -3.84
C TRP A 12 -7.45 2.00 -2.85
N MET A 13 -6.49 1.86 -1.94
CA MET A 13 -6.47 0.79 -0.94
C MET A 13 -7.50 1.06 0.16
N ILE A 14 -7.61 2.33 0.56
CA ILE A 14 -8.58 2.80 1.55
C ILE A 14 -10.01 2.57 1.04
N GLU A 15 -10.27 2.90 -0.22
CA GLU A 15 -11.55 2.72 -0.90
C GLU A 15 -11.91 1.24 -1.01
N ALA A 16 -11.04 0.41 -1.61
CA ALA A 16 -11.28 -1.03 -1.74
C ALA A 16 -11.56 -1.70 -0.38
N ARG A 17 -10.84 -1.31 0.68
CA ARG A 17 -11.10 -1.83 2.04
C ARG A 17 -12.49 -1.43 2.54
N LYS A 18 -12.89 -0.17 2.35
CA LYS A 18 -14.18 0.36 2.81
C LYS A 18 -15.35 -0.24 2.04
N GLU A 19 -15.24 -0.40 0.72
CA GLU A 19 -16.26 -1.03 -0.13
C GLU A 19 -16.55 -2.48 0.29
N LEU A 20 -15.53 -3.19 0.75
CA LEU A 20 -15.65 -4.55 1.29
C LEU A 20 -16.09 -4.59 2.76
N GLY A 21 -16.36 -3.44 3.38
CA GLY A 21 -16.85 -3.34 4.76
C GLY A 21 -15.78 -3.59 5.83
N PHE A 22 -14.50 -3.67 5.47
CA PHE A 22 -13.43 -3.95 6.43
C PHE A 22 -13.02 -2.68 7.20
N SER A 23 -12.96 -2.75 8.51
CA SER A 23 -12.10 -1.87 9.31
C SER A 23 -10.62 -2.23 9.11
N LYS A 24 -9.72 -1.29 9.44
CA LYS A 24 -8.27 -1.54 9.41
C LYS A 24 -7.87 -2.73 10.31
N SER A 25 -8.57 -2.91 11.43
CA SER A 25 -8.30 -4.01 12.37
C SER A 25 -8.75 -5.36 11.80
N GLU A 26 -9.88 -5.41 11.11
CA GLU A 26 -10.38 -6.64 10.50
C GLU A 26 -9.51 -7.06 9.33
N LEU A 27 -9.14 -6.13 8.43
CA LEU A 27 -8.19 -6.43 7.36
C LEU A 27 -6.85 -6.93 7.92
N ALA A 28 -6.35 -6.30 8.97
CA ALA A 28 -5.10 -6.70 9.61
C ALA A 28 -5.17 -8.13 10.17
N LYS A 29 -6.29 -8.50 10.82
CA LYS A 29 -6.54 -9.86 11.29
C LYS A 29 -6.55 -10.86 10.14
N GLU A 30 -7.26 -10.54 9.05
CA GLU A 30 -7.40 -11.39 7.87
C GLU A 30 -6.04 -11.73 7.24
N VAL A 31 -5.17 -10.73 7.07
CA VAL A 31 -3.84 -10.93 6.47
C VAL A 31 -2.75 -11.29 7.48
N LYS A 32 -3.10 -11.41 8.77
CA LYS A 32 -2.23 -11.77 9.91
C LYS A 32 -1.10 -10.76 10.16
N VAL A 33 -1.46 -9.49 10.26
CA VAL A 33 -0.55 -8.39 10.64
C VAL A 33 -1.19 -7.50 11.71
N VAL A 34 -0.44 -6.55 12.25
CA VAL A 34 -0.96 -5.56 13.20
C VAL A 34 -1.68 -4.41 12.47
N ARG A 35 -2.72 -3.83 13.07
CA ARG A 35 -3.52 -2.72 12.50
C ARG A 35 -2.67 -1.53 12.06
N SER A 36 -1.66 -1.17 12.86
CA SER A 36 -0.75 -0.06 12.53
C SER A 36 -0.01 -0.31 11.22
N TYR A 37 0.30 -1.55 10.89
CA TYR A 37 0.96 -1.89 9.63
C TYR A 37 0.06 -1.64 8.42
N ILE A 38 -1.24 -1.97 8.50
CA ILE A 38 -2.23 -1.60 7.48
C ILE A 38 -2.30 -0.07 7.34
N THR A 39 -2.27 0.66 8.45
CA THR A 39 -2.29 2.13 8.43
C THR A 39 -1.08 2.71 7.71
N GLU A 40 0.12 2.17 7.97
CA GLU A 40 1.35 2.63 7.30
C GLU A 40 1.38 2.26 5.81
N ILE A 41 0.77 1.15 5.41
CA ILE A 41 0.61 0.81 3.98
C ILE A 41 -0.38 1.76 3.31
N GLU A 42 -1.54 2.01 3.92
CA GLU A 42 -2.53 2.96 3.38
C GLU A 42 -1.96 4.38 3.27
N LYS A 43 -1.06 4.80 4.16
CA LYS A 43 -0.39 6.09 4.08
C LYS A 43 0.75 6.17 3.06
N GLY A 44 1.07 5.08 2.37
CA GLY A 44 2.24 5.01 1.48
C GLY A 44 3.59 4.83 2.20
N ASN A 45 3.65 5.02 3.52
CA ASN A 45 4.87 4.96 4.34
C ASN A 45 5.59 3.61 4.30
N LYS A 46 4.85 2.53 4.06
CA LYS A 46 5.42 1.19 3.91
C LYS A 46 4.87 0.49 2.69
N SER A 47 5.74 -0.22 1.97
CA SER A 47 5.35 -1.16 0.93
C SER A 47 5.26 -2.57 1.56
N PRO A 48 4.20 -3.35 1.28
CA PRO A 48 4.10 -4.72 1.77
C PRO A 48 5.15 -5.62 1.09
N SER A 49 5.59 -6.67 1.77
CA SER A 49 6.37 -7.73 1.10
C SER A 49 5.54 -8.41 0.02
N GLY A 50 6.16 -9.04 -0.99
CA GLY A 50 5.42 -9.74 -2.06
C GLY A 50 4.40 -10.76 -1.54
N LYS A 51 4.74 -11.48 -0.47
CA LYS A 51 3.82 -12.42 0.20
C LYS A 51 2.60 -11.72 0.83
N LEU A 52 2.79 -10.54 1.43
CA LEU A 52 1.70 -9.78 2.01
C LEU A 52 0.87 -9.07 0.92
N ALA A 53 1.52 -8.53 -0.11
CA ALA A 53 0.86 -7.95 -1.27
C ALA A 53 -0.09 -8.95 -1.93
N LEU A 54 0.35 -10.21 -2.10
CA LEU A 54 -0.48 -11.29 -2.63
C LEU A 54 -1.68 -11.65 -1.74
N LYS A 55 -1.54 -11.55 -0.41
CA LYS A 55 -2.68 -11.75 0.50
C LYS A 55 -3.66 -10.59 0.43
N LEU A 56 -3.14 -9.37 0.48
CA LEU A 56 -3.96 -8.16 0.40
C LEU A 56 -4.69 -8.07 -0.94
N SER A 57 -4.04 -8.43 -2.05
CA SER A 57 -4.64 -8.41 -3.38
C SER A 57 -5.86 -9.32 -3.48
N ARG A 58 -5.78 -10.52 -2.89
CA ARG A 58 -6.89 -11.48 -2.82
C ARG A 58 -8.05 -10.97 -1.96
N VAL A 59 -7.76 -10.41 -0.79
CA VAL A 59 -8.80 -9.89 0.12
C VAL A 59 -9.46 -8.65 -0.46
N LEU A 60 -8.66 -7.70 -0.97
CA LEU A 60 -9.11 -6.41 -1.49
C LEU A 60 -9.60 -6.47 -2.95
N LYS A 61 -9.48 -7.63 -3.61
CA LYS A 61 -9.87 -7.84 -5.03
C LYS A 61 -9.18 -6.86 -5.99
N VAL A 62 -7.90 -6.59 -5.74
CA VAL A 62 -7.05 -5.73 -6.58
C VAL A 62 -5.91 -6.54 -7.19
N ARG A 63 -5.24 -5.97 -8.19
CA ARG A 63 -3.95 -6.48 -8.69
C ARG A 63 -2.84 -6.21 -7.67
N MET A 64 -1.91 -7.14 -7.49
CA MET A 64 -0.83 -6.97 -6.48
C MET A 64 0.22 -5.94 -6.92
N GLU A 65 0.33 -5.70 -8.22
CA GLU A 65 1.24 -4.76 -8.85
C GLU A 65 0.98 -3.33 -8.39
N LYS A 66 -0.28 -2.98 -8.05
CA LYS A 66 -0.66 -1.65 -7.53
C LYS A 66 0.07 -1.24 -6.26
N PHE A 67 0.60 -2.20 -5.49
CA PHE A 67 1.38 -1.87 -4.30
C PHE A 67 2.79 -1.33 -4.62
N PHE A 68 3.26 -1.51 -5.86
CA PHE A 68 4.62 -1.21 -6.31
C PHE A 68 4.67 -0.17 -7.45
N GLU A 69 3.52 0.19 -8.05
CA GLU A 69 3.43 1.20 -9.11
C GLU A 69 4.06 2.56 -8.70
N GLU A 70 3.85 3.02 -7.46
CA GLU A 70 4.43 4.27 -6.94
C GLU A 70 5.96 4.24 -6.74
N GLU A 71 6.53 3.05 -6.53
CA GLU A 71 7.98 2.89 -6.39
C GLU A 71 8.66 3.03 -7.75
N LEU A 72 8.06 2.43 -8.78
CA LEU A 72 8.55 2.52 -10.17
C LEU A 72 8.55 3.96 -10.68
N GLU A 73 7.46 4.70 -10.46
CA GLU A 73 7.39 6.11 -10.88
C GLU A 73 8.41 7.01 -10.17
N ALA A 74 8.76 6.71 -8.92
CA ALA A 74 9.76 7.45 -8.17
C ALA A 74 11.18 7.15 -8.66
N GLU A 75 11.51 5.87 -8.87
CA GLU A 75 12.80 5.43 -9.41
C GLU A 75 13.03 5.97 -10.82
N GLU A 76 12.03 5.93 -11.70
CA GLU A 76 12.09 6.50 -13.04
C GLU A 76 12.36 8.01 -13.02
N ARG A 77 11.72 8.77 -12.12
CA ARG A 77 11.97 10.20 -11.94
C ARG A 77 13.39 10.47 -11.45
N GLU A 78 13.95 9.64 -10.59
CA GLU A 78 15.33 9.81 -10.12
C GLU A 78 16.36 9.48 -11.20
N LEU A 79 16.08 8.52 -12.09
CA LEU A 79 16.95 8.18 -13.22
C LEU A 79 16.93 9.23 -14.33
N VAL A 80 15.77 9.83 -14.62
CA VAL A 80 15.61 10.87 -15.67
C VAL A 80 16.26 12.21 -15.27
N ASN A 81 16.45 12.46 -13.98
CA ASN A 81 17.07 13.68 -13.46
C ASN A 81 18.57 13.53 -13.13
N GLN A 82 19.19 12.41 -13.52
CA GLN A 82 20.64 12.18 -13.48
C GLN A 82 21.25 12.38 -14.87
#